data_AF-A0A2U1Q5P0-F1
#
_entry.id   AF-A0A2U1Q5P0-F1
#
_cell.length_a   1.000
_cell.length_b   1.000
_cell.length_c   1.000
_cell.angle_alpha   90.00
_cell.angle_beta   90.00
_cell.angle_gamma   90.00
#
_symmetry.space_group_name_H-M   'P 1'
#
loop_
_entity.id
_entity.type
_entity.pdbx_description
1 polymer ?
#
loop_
_entity_poly.entity_id
_entity_poly.type
_entity_poly.pdbx_seq_one_letter_code
_entity_poly.pdbx_strand_id
1 'polypeptide(L)'
;MTYYMLASGIKKLATDLCGGRCVFFLKGGYNLESLSDSVVESFRAFIGEPSNSTELDIRHFTIQEPLHRLSQAILKIKQLHNL
;
A
#
# COMPACT_ATOMS: atom_id res chain seq x y z
N MET A 1 -8.14 -1.44 -0.59
CA MET A 1 -7.45 -1.18 -1.87
C MET A 1 -6.00 -0.75 -1.65
N THR A 2 -5.74 0.27 -0.84
CA THR A 2 -4.40 0.89 -0.71
C THR A 2 -3.28 -0.10 -0.39
N TYR A 3 -3.45 -0.94 0.64
CA TYR A 3 -2.42 -1.90 1.04
C TYR A 3 -2.20 -3.03 0.03
N TYR A 4 -3.26 -3.47 -0.65
CA TYR A 4 -3.17 -4.41 -1.77
C TYR A 4 -2.31 -3.84 -2.91
N MET A 5 -2.55 -2.57 -3.30
CA MET A 5 -1.81 -1.91 -4.38
C MET A 5 -0.35 -1.68 -4.00
N LEU A 6 -0.08 -1.25 -2.77
CA LEU A 6 1.30 -1.08 -2.27
C LEU A 6 2.05 -2.41 -2.24
N ALA A 7 1.45 -3.46 -1.67
CA ALA A 7 2.06 -4.79 -1.62
C ALA A 7 2.30 -5.36 -3.02
N SER A 8 1.36 -5.18 -3.96
CA SER A 8 1.51 -5.58 -5.36
C SER A 8 2.68 -4.87 -6.05
N GLY A 9 2.80 -3.55 -5.85
CA GLY A 9 3.91 -2.76 -6.41
C GLY A 9 5.28 -3.19 -5.88
N ILE A 10 5.39 -3.41 -4.55
CA ILE A 10 6.63 -3.88 -3.94
C ILE A 10 6.96 -5.32 -4.36
N LYS A 11 5.96 -6.21 -4.46
CA LYS A 11 6.14 -7.57 -5.00
C LYS A 11 6.69 -7.52 -6.42
N LYS A 12 6.12 -6.66 -7.29
CA LYS A 12 6.62 -6.50 -8.66
C LYS A 12 8.06 -6.00 -8.68
N LEU A 13 8.38 -4.99 -7.88
CA LEU A 13 9.74 -4.46 -7.76
C LEU A 13 10.72 -5.53 -7.27
N ALA A 14 10.32 -6.35 -6.31
CA ALA A 14 11.13 -7.45 -5.81
C ALA A 14 11.38 -8.52 -6.88
N THR A 15 10.37 -8.85 -7.68
CA THR A 15 10.54 -9.72 -8.85
C THR A 15 11.59 -9.16 -9.81
N ASP A 16 11.51 -7.86 -10.10
CA ASP A 16 12.37 -7.20 -11.09
C ASP A 16 13.81 -7.01 -10.61
N LEU A 17 14.04 -6.77 -9.31
CA LEU A 17 15.34 -6.36 -8.79
C LEU A 17 16.04 -7.41 -7.93
N CYS A 18 15.32 -8.31 -7.29
CA CYS A 18 15.88 -9.27 -6.34
C CYS A 18 15.28 -10.68 -6.45
N GLY A 19 14.82 -11.08 -7.65
CA GLY A 19 14.34 -12.43 -7.92
C GLY A 19 13.14 -12.84 -7.06
N GLY A 20 12.28 -11.88 -6.72
CA GLY A 20 11.06 -12.09 -5.95
C GLY A 20 11.25 -12.16 -4.43
N ARG A 21 12.48 -12.00 -3.92
CA ARG A 21 12.76 -12.08 -2.48
C ARG A 21 12.33 -10.79 -1.78
N CYS A 22 11.25 -10.86 -1.00
CA CYS A 22 10.76 -9.75 -0.21
C CYS A 22 10.25 -10.22 1.16
N VAL A 23 10.52 -9.46 2.22
CA VAL A 23 10.06 -9.75 3.59
C VAL A 23 9.37 -8.51 4.15
N PHE A 24 8.15 -8.67 4.64
CA PHE A 24 7.34 -7.61 5.23
C PHE A 24 7.35 -7.74 6.75
N PHE A 25 7.59 -6.64 7.45
CA PHE A 25 7.54 -6.57 8.91
C PHE A 25 6.37 -5.70 9.35
N LEU A 26 5.48 -6.26 10.16
CA LEU A 26 4.43 -5.48 10.82
C LEU A 26 5.06 -4.42 11.73
N LYS A 27 4.55 -3.20 11.66
CA LYS A 27 4.98 -2.08 12.50
C LYS A 27 3.81 -1.62 13.39
N GLY A 28 3.43 -0.35 13.30
CA GLY A 28 2.32 0.21 14.05
C GLY A 28 0.96 -0.06 13.41
N GLY A 29 -0.08 0.36 14.13
CA GLY A 29 -1.48 0.21 13.74
C GLY A 29 -2.33 0.17 15.01
N TYR A 30 -3.00 1.28 15.33
CA TYR A 30 -3.74 1.42 16.59
C TYR A 30 -5.22 1.08 16.46
N ASN A 31 -5.76 1.15 15.25
CA ASN A 31 -7.07 0.61 14.95
C ASN A 31 -6.90 -0.86 14.52
N LEU A 32 -7.35 -1.79 15.36
CA LEU A 32 -7.18 -3.23 15.14
C LEU A 32 -7.93 -3.73 13.90
N GLU A 33 -9.10 -3.18 13.60
CA GLU A 33 -9.89 -3.55 12.42
C GLU A 33 -9.17 -3.13 11.14
N SER A 34 -8.83 -1.85 11.01
CA SER A 34 -8.07 -1.35 9.86
C SER A 34 -6.69 -1.99 9.74
N LEU A 35 -6.04 -2.35 10.86
CA LEU A 35 -4.78 -3.09 10.85
C LEU A 35 -4.98 -4.50 10.28
N SER A 36 -5.97 -5.25 10.77
CA SER A 36 -6.31 -6.58 10.27
C SER A 36 -6.60 -6.54 8.78
N ASP A 37 -7.45 -5.61 8.33
CA ASP A 37 -7.81 -5.46 6.92
C ASP A 37 -6.60 -5.12 6.05
N SER A 38 -5.71 -4.25 6.53
CA SER A 38 -4.47 -3.90 5.81
C SER A 38 -3.54 -5.10 5.63
N VAL A 39 -3.44 -5.97 6.64
CA VAL A 39 -2.64 -7.19 6.60
C VAL A 39 -3.25 -8.17 5.61
N VAL A 40 -4.56 -8.43 5.69
CA VAL A 40 -5.27 -9.32 4.76
C VAL A 40 -5.09 -8.87 3.31
N GLU A 41 -5.30 -7.58 3.03
CA GLU A 41 -5.13 -7.00 1.69
C GLU A 41 -3.69 -7.13 1.17
N SER A 42 -2.70 -6.97 2.05
CA SER A 42 -1.28 -7.17 1.68
C SER A 42 -1.00 -8.63 1.31
N PHE A 43 -1.54 -9.58 2.07
CA PHE A 43 -1.36 -11.01 1.80
C PHE A 43 -2.08 -11.46 0.53
N ARG A 44 -3.31 -10.96 0.27
CA ARG A 44 -4.03 -11.19 -0.99
C ARG A 44 -3.17 -10.85 -2.20
N ALA A 45 -2.48 -9.70 -2.18
CA ALA A 45 -1.53 -9.31 -3.23
C ALA A 45 -0.36 -10.28 -3.40
N PHE A 46 0.19 -10.81 -2.29
CA PHE A 46 1.29 -11.78 -2.36
C PHE A 46 0.87 -13.11 -2.97
N ILE A 47 -0.30 -13.62 -2.59
CA ILE A 47 -0.79 -14.92 -3.07
C ILE A 47 -1.52 -14.82 -4.41
N GLY A 48 -1.78 -13.59 -4.91
CA GLY A 48 -2.45 -13.36 -6.19
C GLY A 48 -3.98 -13.50 -6.11
N GLU A 49 -4.55 -13.33 -4.92
CA GLU A 49 -6.00 -13.24 -4.75
C GLU A 49 -6.51 -11.83 -5.04
N PRO A 50 -7.77 -11.67 -5.50
CA PRO A 50 -8.37 -10.35 -5.66
C PRO A 50 -8.50 -9.61 -4.32
N SER A 51 -8.42 -8.28 -4.39
CA SER A 51 -8.71 -7.37 -3.26
C SER A 51 -10.20 -7.38 -2.93
N ASN A 52 -10.52 -7.28 -1.64
CA ASN A 52 -11.89 -7.09 -1.14
C ASN A 52 -12.19 -5.61 -0.83
N SER A 53 -11.48 -4.69 -1.47
CA SER A 53 -11.50 -3.27 -1.10
C SER A 53 -12.88 -2.63 -1.13
N THR A 54 -13.75 -3.02 -2.05
CA THR A 54 -15.08 -2.42 -2.18
C THR A 54 -15.90 -2.61 -0.91
N GLU A 55 -15.76 -3.74 -0.22
CA GLU A 55 -16.42 -3.98 1.06
C GLU A 55 -15.78 -3.17 2.20
N LEU A 56 -14.45 -3.01 2.17
CA LEU A 56 -13.71 -2.24 3.16
C LEU A 56 -13.97 -0.74 3.07
N ASP A 57 -14.09 -0.21 1.86
CA ASP A 57 -14.34 1.21 1.59
C ASP A 57 -15.76 1.61 2.04
N ILE A 58 -16.70 0.67 2.11
CA ILE A 58 -18.06 0.90 2.67
C ILE A 58 -18.02 1.01 4.20
N ARG A 59 -17.09 0.28 4.85
CA ARG A 59 -16.98 0.21 6.32
C ARG A 59 -16.20 1.38 6.92
N HIS A 60 -15.32 2.00 6.15
CA HIS A 60 -14.46 3.10 6.61
C HIS A 60 -14.91 4.44 6.03
N PHE A 61 -14.86 5.50 6.83
CA PHE A 61 -15.16 6.85 6.35
C PHE A 61 -14.24 7.26 5.19
N THR A 62 -14.81 7.76 4.10
CA THR A 62 -14.05 8.34 2.98
C THR A 62 -13.36 9.63 3.44
N ILE A 63 -12.09 9.53 3.80
CA ILE A 63 -11.23 10.70 3.99
C ILE A 63 -10.92 11.25 2.60
N GLN A 64 -11.16 12.54 2.38
CA GLN A 64 -10.78 13.18 1.12
C GLN A 64 -9.24 13.13 0.97
N GLU A 65 -8.77 12.52 -0.11
CA GLU A 65 -7.34 12.42 -0.37
C GLU A 65 -6.72 13.82 -0.60
N PRO A 66 -5.60 14.15 0.08
CA PRO A 66 -4.97 15.46 -0.03
C PRO A 66 -4.08 15.56 -1.29
N LEU A 67 -4.65 15.29 -2.46
CA LEU A 67 -3.93 15.11 -3.74
C LEU A 67 -2.98 16.26 -4.07
N HIS A 68 -3.38 17.51 -3.83
CA HIS A 68 -2.52 18.67 -4.10
C HIS A 68 -1.24 18.66 -3.25
N ARG A 69 -1.37 18.42 -1.94
CA ARG A 69 -0.21 18.36 -1.03
C ARG A 69 0.68 17.16 -1.34
N LEU A 70 0.07 16.03 -1.71
CA LEU A 70 0.79 14.83 -2.13
C LEU A 70 1.68 15.09 -3.36
N SER A 71 1.12 15.71 -4.41
CA SER A 71 1.85 16.04 -5.63
C SER A 71 3.05 16.96 -5.37
N GLN A 72 2.89 17.97 -4.50
CA GLN A 72 3.97 18.86 -4.10
C GLN A 72 5.09 18.12 -3.35
N ALA A 73 4.72 17.22 -2.43
CA ALA A 73 5.68 16.42 -1.68
C ALA A 73 6.48 15.48 -2.60
N ILE A 74 5.80 14.82 -3.55
CA ILE A 74 6.45 13.94 -4.54
C ILE A 74 7.44 14.73 -5.40
N LEU A 75 7.05 15.91 -5.90
CA LEU A 75 7.92 16.76 -6.71
C LEU A 75 9.19 17.15 -5.93
N LYS A 76 9.03 17.54 -4.66
CA LYS A 76 10.16 17.90 -3.79
C LYS A 76 11.11 16.72 -3.58
N ILE A 77 10.59 15.51 -3.36
CA ILE A 77 11.41 14.30 -3.22
C ILE A 77 12.17 14.03 -4.52
N LYS A 78 11.51 14.11 -5.68
CA LYS A 78 12.19 13.93 -6.98
C LYS A 78 13.34 14.92 -7.18
N GLN A 79 13.12 16.20 -6.87
CA GLN A 79 14.16 17.23 -6.94
C GLN A 79 15.35 16.91 -6.01
N LEU A 80 15.10 16.45 -4.78
CA LEU A 80 16.16 16.08 -3.83
C LEU A 80 16.99 14.87 -4.30
N HIS A 81 16.38 13.97 -5.06
CA HIS A 81 17.02 12.75 -5.54
C HIS A 81 17.49 12.83 -7.01
N ASN A 82 17.39 14.00 -7.66
CA ASN A 82 17.69 14.21 -9.08
C ASN A 82 16.95 13.23 -10.02
N LEU A 83 15.66 12.99 -9.73
CA LEU A 83 14.75 12.14 -10.50
C LEU A 83 13.71 12.94 -11.30
#